data_AF-A0A936HJP8-F1
#
_entry.id   AF-A0A936HJP8-F1
#
_cell.length_a   1.000
_cell.length_b   1.000
_cell.length_c   1.000
_cell.angle_alpha   90.00
_cell.angle_beta   90.00
_cell.angle_gamma   90.00
#
_symmetry.space_group_name_H-M   'P 1'
#
loop_
_entity.id
_entity.type
_entity.pdbx_description
1 polymer ?
#
loop_
_entity_poly.entity_id
_entity_poly.type
_entity_poly.pdbx_seq_one_letter_code
_entity_poly.pdbx_strand_id
1 'polypeptide(L)'
;QRRMLMVDAEFTVAEGPHVRRKFWQMFTVSGGKVDEHGVSIGWKISKGSFRAMIDSALGLDPHDMSEAAKSKRILRGLADLSGITFVAKIKVEPSDDPRYGDSNKLDRVVLPSEPEWRKVMDGEVLAPSPSTRARPKAASPAAPAWGQPAASPPASAAPAWSRPAQPGTAPATAATAAPAATPAPSGPAWLNT
;
A
#
# COMPACT_ATOMS: atom_id res chain seq x y z
N GLN A 1 16.09 5.48 -12.93
CA GLN A 1 15.64 4.63 -11.80
C GLN A 1 15.25 5.55 -10.65
N ARG A 2 13.95 5.74 -10.36
CA ARG A 2 13.54 6.58 -9.22
C ARG A 2 13.86 5.80 -7.94
N ARG A 3 14.77 6.35 -7.10
CA ARG A 3 15.12 5.73 -5.82
C ARG A 3 13.88 5.71 -4.92
N MET A 4 13.66 4.58 -4.26
CA MET A 4 12.59 4.44 -3.27
C MET A 4 13.13 4.86 -1.92
N LEU A 5 12.42 5.76 -1.24
CA LEU A 5 12.71 6.14 0.13
C LEU A 5 11.70 5.48 1.05
N MET A 6 12.18 4.81 2.08
CA MET A 6 11.36 4.15 3.08
C MET A 6 11.73 4.65 4.47
N VAL A 7 10.78 4.62 5.38
CA VAL A 7 11.01 4.80 6.81
C VAL A 7 10.81 3.45 7.51
N ASP A 8 11.77 3.11 8.34
CA ASP A 8 11.68 1.98 9.26
C ASP A 8 11.08 2.48 10.57
N ALA A 9 9.83 2.07 10.85
CA ALA A 9 9.14 2.44 12.07
C ALA A 9 9.24 1.29 13.09
N GLU A 10 9.88 1.57 14.22
CA GLU A 10 9.85 0.72 15.41
C GLU A 10 8.60 1.01 16.23
N PHE A 11 7.86 -0.04 16.59
CA PHE A 11 6.73 0.03 17.49
C PHE A 11 7.00 -0.79 18.75
N THR A 12 6.60 -0.25 19.90
CA THR A 12 6.65 -0.95 21.19
C THR A 12 5.23 -1.11 21.72
N VAL A 13 4.87 -2.31 22.16
CA VAL A 13 3.58 -2.57 22.80
C VAL A 13 3.56 -1.90 24.17
N ALA A 14 2.66 -0.92 24.35
CA ALA A 14 2.57 -0.14 25.58
C ALA A 14 1.86 -0.90 26.72
N GLU A 15 0.81 -1.67 26.41
CA GLU A 15 -0.04 -2.31 27.42
C GLU A 15 -0.51 -3.71 26.98
N GLY A 16 -1.07 -4.47 27.94
CA GLY A 16 -1.60 -5.81 27.73
C GLY A 16 -0.56 -6.95 27.87
N PRO A 17 -0.93 -8.19 27.50
CA PRO A 17 -0.11 -9.40 27.73
C PRO A 17 1.25 -9.43 27.02
N HIS A 18 1.47 -8.50 26.09
CA HIS A 18 2.64 -8.42 25.23
C HIS A 18 3.42 -7.12 25.42
N VAL A 19 3.19 -6.42 26.54
CA VAL A 19 3.87 -5.17 26.90
C VAL A 19 5.40 -5.27 26.74
N ARG A 20 6.02 -4.18 26.29
CA ARG A 20 7.46 -4.04 25.97
C ARG A 20 7.98 -4.85 24.79
N ARG A 21 7.15 -5.64 24.10
CA ARG A 21 7.56 -6.27 22.85
C ARG A 21 7.68 -5.25 21.73
N LYS A 22 8.65 -5.47 20.86
CA LYS A 22 8.94 -4.61 19.71
C LYS A 22 8.63 -5.30 18.40
N PHE A 23 8.19 -4.53 17.42
CA PHE A 23 8.09 -4.98 16.03
C PHE A 23 8.34 -3.81 15.07
N TRP A 24 8.72 -4.13 13.84
CA TRP A 24 9.12 -3.14 12.84
C TRP A 24 8.24 -3.20 11.60
N GLN A 25 7.90 -2.02 11.08
CA GLN A 25 7.12 -1.84 9.86
C GLN A 25 7.81 -0.86 8.92
N MET A 26 8.03 -1.28 7.68
CA MET A 26 8.46 -0.37 6.62
C MET A 26 7.26 0.41 6.11
N PHE A 27 7.42 1.72 5.96
CA PHE A 27 6.50 2.57 5.23
C PHE A 27 7.21 3.23 4.04
N THR A 28 6.52 3.34 2.92
CA THR A 28 7.06 3.99 1.73
C THR A 28 6.82 5.48 1.81
N VAL A 29 7.89 6.26 1.73
CA VAL A 29 7.84 7.73 1.81
C VAL A 29 7.87 8.36 0.43
N SER A 30 8.67 7.82 -0.49
CA SER A 30 8.70 8.28 -1.89
C SER A 30 9.20 7.19 -2.85
N GLY A 31 8.97 7.40 -4.14
CA GLY A 31 9.38 6.46 -5.19
C GLY A 31 8.46 5.25 -5.32
N GLY A 32 8.95 4.18 -5.95
CA GLY A 32 8.14 3.01 -6.28
C GLY A 32 7.13 3.28 -7.41
N LYS A 33 6.05 2.50 -7.44
CA LYS A 33 4.97 2.63 -8.43
C LYS A 33 4.21 3.94 -8.18
N VAL A 34 4.07 4.73 -9.23
CA VAL A 34 3.28 5.96 -9.23
C VAL A 34 1.93 5.73 -9.88
N ASP A 35 0.95 6.52 -9.50
CA ASP A 35 -0.32 6.62 -10.21
C ASP A 35 -0.23 7.53 -11.44
N GLU A 36 -1.37 7.73 -12.11
CA GLU A 36 -1.51 8.58 -13.31
C GLU A 36 -1.14 10.05 -13.06
N HIS A 37 -1.20 10.50 -11.80
CA HIS A 37 -0.81 11.86 -11.39
C HIS A 37 0.66 11.94 -10.92
N GLY A 38 1.43 10.87 -11.07
CA GLY A 38 2.84 10.83 -10.68
C GLY A 38 3.08 10.72 -9.17
N VAL A 39 2.04 10.46 -8.37
CA VAL A 39 2.13 10.29 -6.92
C VAL A 39 2.43 8.84 -6.58
N SER A 40 3.36 8.60 -5.66
CA SER A 40 3.67 7.24 -5.19
C SER A 40 2.45 6.59 -4.54
N ILE A 41 2.08 5.40 -5.03
CA ILE A 41 0.99 4.60 -4.46
C ILE A 41 1.34 4.19 -3.03
N GLY A 42 2.61 3.83 -2.79
CA GLY A 42 3.11 3.49 -1.45
C GLY A 42 3.05 4.67 -0.48
N TRP A 43 3.31 5.88 -0.96
CA TRP A 43 3.16 7.09 -0.15
C TRP A 43 1.70 7.35 0.23
N LYS A 44 0.75 7.19 -0.70
CA LYS A 44 -0.69 7.34 -0.39
C LYS A 44 -1.15 6.38 0.72
N ILE A 45 -0.71 5.13 0.67
CA ILE A 45 -1.02 4.12 1.70
C ILE A 45 -0.36 4.48 3.04
N SER A 46 0.89 4.93 3.01
CA SER A 46 1.64 5.29 4.22
C SER A 46 1.03 6.52 4.90
N LYS A 47 0.66 7.56 4.13
CA LYS A 47 -0.08 8.73 4.65
C LYS A 47 -1.40 8.33 5.32
N GLY A 48 -2.17 7.44 4.71
CA GLY A 48 -3.41 6.94 5.30
C GLY A 48 -3.17 6.23 6.64
N SER A 49 -2.09 5.45 6.73
CA SER A 49 -1.69 4.77 7.97
C SER A 49 -1.29 5.77 9.06
N PHE A 50 -0.47 6.77 8.72
CA PHE A 50 -0.06 7.81 9.68
C PHE A 50 -1.24 8.65 10.17
N ARG A 51 -2.15 9.04 9.28
CA ARG A 51 -3.38 9.71 9.68
C ARG A 51 -4.19 8.86 10.66
N ALA A 52 -4.35 7.56 10.37
CA ALA A 52 -5.07 6.66 11.26
C ALA A 52 -4.41 6.55 12.64
N MET A 53 -3.08 6.50 12.70
CA MET A 53 -2.34 6.51 13.98
C MET A 53 -2.61 7.78 14.79
N ILE A 54 -2.58 8.95 14.14
CA ILE A 54 -2.87 10.24 14.80
C ILE A 54 -4.32 10.27 15.29
N ASP A 55 -5.27 9.88 14.45
CA ASP A 55 -6.69 9.87 14.79
C ASP A 55 -6.95 8.95 16.00
N SER A 56 -6.33 7.77 16.02
CA SER A 56 -6.41 6.82 17.14
C SER A 56 -5.74 7.34 18.42
N ALA A 57 -4.58 8.00 18.30
CA ALA A 57 -3.85 8.56 19.43
C ALA A 57 -4.56 9.75 20.08
N LEU A 58 -5.20 10.60 19.26
CA LEU A 58 -5.86 11.83 19.70
C LEU A 58 -7.37 11.67 19.91
N GLY A 59 -7.93 10.48 19.66
CA GLY A 59 -9.37 10.24 19.79
C GLY A 59 -10.22 11.02 18.78
N LEU A 60 -9.68 11.30 17.58
CA LEU A 60 -10.38 12.07 16.55
C LEU A 60 -11.29 11.17 15.70
N ASP A 61 -12.48 11.65 15.38
CA ASP A 61 -13.34 10.99 14.39
C ASP A 61 -12.70 11.11 13.00
N PRO A 62 -12.42 9.99 12.31
CA PRO A 62 -11.86 9.98 10.96
C PRO A 62 -12.64 10.83 9.94
N HIS A 63 -13.96 10.99 10.14
CA HIS A 63 -14.87 11.74 9.26
C HIS A 63 -15.01 13.22 9.64
N ASP A 64 -14.51 13.64 10.81
CA ASP A 64 -14.55 15.04 11.22
C ASP A 64 -13.62 15.88 10.33
N MET A 65 -14.19 16.81 9.57
CA MET A 65 -13.46 17.73 8.69
C MET A 65 -13.39 19.16 9.24
N SER A 66 -13.63 19.35 10.54
CA SER A 66 -13.44 20.62 11.21
C SER A 66 -11.99 21.12 11.10
N GLU A 67 -11.81 22.44 11.05
CA GLU A 67 -10.48 23.06 11.00
C GLU A 67 -9.62 22.67 12.22
N ALA A 68 -10.25 22.45 13.38
CA ALA A 68 -9.60 21.97 14.58
C ALA A 68 -9.03 20.56 14.41
N ALA A 69 -9.81 19.62 13.85
CA ALA A 69 -9.35 18.26 13.58
C ALA A 69 -8.30 18.23 12.47
N LYS A 70 -8.44 19.04 11.42
CA LYS A 70 -7.42 19.18 10.37
C LYS A 70 -6.10 19.67 10.95
N SER A 71 -6.12 20.70 11.78
CA SER A 71 -4.92 21.26 12.39
C SER A 71 -4.15 20.23 13.22
N LYS A 72 -4.86 19.35 13.94
CA LYS A 72 -4.26 18.26 14.71
C LYS A 72 -3.68 17.13 13.85
N ARG A 73 -4.07 17.03 12.59
CA ARG A 73 -3.58 16.03 11.63
C ARG A 73 -2.44 16.54 10.74
N ILE A 74 -2.14 17.83 10.79
CA ILE A 74 -1.01 18.42 10.06
C ILE A 74 0.26 18.08 10.83
N LEU A 75 1.13 17.30 10.19
CA LEU A 75 2.46 17.00 10.70
C LEU A 75 3.46 18.04 10.17
N ARG A 76 4.38 18.49 11.03
CA ARG A 76 5.54 19.30 10.61
C ARG A 76 6.63 18.42 10.00
N GLY A 77 6.64 17.13 10.35
CA GLY A 77 7.55 16.10 9.87
C GLY A 77 7.17 14.72 10.36
N LEU A 78 7.80 13.67 9.82
CA LEU A 78 7.61 12.30 10.32
C LEU A 78 8.06 12.13 11.78
N ALA A 79 8.90 13.02 12.30
CA ALA A 79 9.34 13.03 13.69
C ALA A 79 8.18 13.26 14.68
N ASP A 80 7.12 13.96 14.26
CA ASP A 80 5.94 14.21 15.11
C ASP A 80 5.14 12.92 15.39
N LEU A 81 5.39 11.85 14.64
CA LEU A 81 4.82 10.52 14.90
C LEU A 81 5.61 9.76 15.98
N SER A 82 6.79 10.24 16.37
CA SER A 82 7.58 9.59 17.41
C SER A 82 6.96 9.87 18.78
N GLY A 83 6.76 8.81 19.57
CA GLY A 83 6.22 8.90 20.93
C GLY A 83 4.68 8.93 21.03
N ILE A 84 3.95 8.88 19.91
CA ILE A 84 2.50 8.71 19.95
C ILE A 84 2.14 7.29 20.41
N THR A 85 1.04 7.16 21.14
CA THR A 85 0.46 5.87 21.54
C THR A 85 -0.91 5.74 20.89
N PHE A 86 -1.15 4.61 20.22
CA PHE A 86 -2.39 4.36 19.47
C PHE A 86 -2.83 2.89 19.60
N VAL A 87 -4.09 2.63 19.31
CA VAL A 87 -4.65 1.27 19.35
C VAL A 87 -4.52 0.62 17.98
N ALA A 88 -4.01 -0.60 17.94
CA ALA A 88 -3.74 -1.31 16.69
C ALA A 88 -4.07 -2.80 16.77
N LYS A 89 -4.39 -3.37 15.61
CA LYS A 89 -4.40 -4.81 15.37
C LYS A 89 -3.07 -5.21 14.75
N ILE A 90 -2.43 -6.20 15.36
CA ILE A 90 -1.14 -6.76 14.92
C ILE A 90 -1.43 -8.14 14.34
N LYS A 91 -0.89 -8.42 13.15
CA LYS A 91 -0.92 -9.75 12.55
C LYS A 91 0.43 -10.43 12.70
N VAL A 92 0.41 -11.75 12.79
CA VAL A 92 1.58 -12.61 12.66
C VAL A 92 1.66 -13.03 11.19
N GLU A 93 2.78 -12.71 10.55
CA GLU A 93 3.09 -13.08 9.17
C GLU A 93 4.12 -14.21 9.19
N PRO A 94 3.79 -15.39 8.63
CA PRO A 94 4.72 -16.50 8.60
C PRO A 94 5.93 -16.14 7.75
N SER A 95 7.11 -16.59 8.17
CA SER A 95 8.32 -16.42 7.37
C SER A 95 8.29 -17.34 6.15
N ASP A 96 8.68 -16.81 4.98
CA ASP A 96 8.90 -17.60 3.77
C ASP A 96 10.24 -18.37 3.82
N ASP A 97 11.17 -17.94 4.68
CA ASP A 97 12.46 -18.60 4.87
C ASP A 97 12.45 -19.35 6.23
N PRO A 98 12.66 -20.69 6.24
CA PRO A 98 12.63 -21.51 7.45
C PRO A 98 13.73 -21.17 8.46
N ARG A 99 14.71 -20.33 8.10
CA ARG A 99 15.75 -19.82 9.00
C ARG A 99 15.27 -18.70 9.90
N TYR A 100 14.18 -18.04 9.55
CA TYR A 100 13.60 -16.93 10.32
C TYR A 100 12.25 -17.33 10.89
N GLY A 101 11.97 -16.88 12.12
CA GLY A 101 10.65 -17.05 12.73
C GLY A 101 9.62 -16.09 12.14
N ASP A 102 8.35 -16.32 12.47
CA ASP A 102 7.25 -15.45 12.07
C ASP A 102 7.47 -13.99 12.54
N SER A 103 7.05 -13.04 11.72
CA SER A 103 7.18 -11.61 12.03
C SER A 103 5.83 -11.02 12.43
N ASN A 104 5.85 -10.17 13.46
CA ASN A 104 4.72 -9.32 13.79
C ASN A 104 4.68 -8.11 12.85
N LYS A 105 3.50 -7.79 12.30
CA LYS A 105 3.28 -6.65 11.41
C LYS A 105 2.01 -5.90 11.79
N LEU A 106 2.00 -4.60 11.49
CA LEU A 106 0.80 -3.78 11.67
C LEU A 106 -0.24 -4.23 10.63
N ASP A 107 -1.37 -4.76 11.09
CA ASP A 107 -2.48 -5.10 10.19
C ASP A 107 -3.31 -3.85 9.86
N ARG A 108 -3.81 -3.21 10.92
CA ARG A 108 -4.52 -1.93 10.86
C ARG A 108 -4.47 -1.19 12.18
N VAL A 109 -4.60 0.12 12.09
CA VAL A 109 -4.88 0.97 13.25
C VAL A 109 -6.38 0.88 13.54
N VAL A 110 -6.75 0.78 14.82
CA VAL A 110 -8.14 0.80 15.27
C VAL A 110 -8.50 2.26 15.56
N LEU A 111 -9.59 2.73 14.94
CA LEU A 111 -10.00 4.13 15.02
C LEU A 111 -11.01 4.36 16.15
N PRO A 112 -11.16 5.59 16.67
CA PRO A 112 -12.10 5.91 17.75
C PRO A 112 -13.57 5.64 17.41
N SER A 113 -13.90 5.58 16.12
CA SER A 113 -15.23 5.20 15.62
C SER A 113 -15.54 3.70 15.80
N GLU A 114 -14.55 2.87 16.11
CA GLU A 114 -14.71 1.43 16.29
C GLU A 114 -14.93 1.07 17.77
N PRO A 115 -15.81 0.10 18.08
CA PRO A 115 -16.06 -0.30 19.46
C PRO A 115 -14.83 -0.89 20.15
N GLU A 116 -13.93 -1.55 19.40
CA GLU A 116 -12.69 -2.09 19.95
C GLU A 116 -11.76 -1.01 20.50
N TRP A 117 -11.77 0.20 19.92
CA TRP A 117 -10.90 1.28 20.39
C TRP A 117 -11.26 1.69 21.81
N ARG A 118 -12.56 1.87 22.09
CA ARG A 118 -13.04 2.27 23.42
C ARG A 118 -12.72 1.19 24.46
N LYS A 119 -12.95 -0.09 24.12
CA LYS A 119 -12.62 -1.21 25.03
C LYS A 119 -11.15 -1.25 25.42
N VAL A 120 -10.24 -1.05 24.45
CA VAL A 120 -8.80 -1.00 24.74
C VAL A 120 -8.46 0.22 25.59
N MET A 121 -9.05 1.39 25.31
CA MET A 121 -8.84 2.59 26.12
C MET A 121 -9.41 2.47 27.55
N ASP A 122 -10.44 1.63 27.74
CA ASP A 122 -10.98 1.29 29.07
C ASP A 122 -10.12 0.23 29.81
N GLY A 123 -9.03 -0.25 29.19
CA GLY A 123 -8.11 -1.23 29.75
C GLY A 123 -8.53 -2.69 29.56
N GLU A 124 -9.55 -2.96 28.74
CA GLU A 124 -10.01 -4.32 28.46
C GLU A 124 -9.04 -5.05 27.51
N VAL A 125 -8.63 -6.26 27.88
CA VAL A 125 -7.82 -7.13 27.02
C VAL A 125 -8.74 -7.86 26.03
N LEU A 126 -8.66 -7.48 24.76
CA LEU A 126 -9.44 -8.13 23.69
C LEU A 126 -8.81 -9.44 23.23
N ALA A 127 -9.64 -10.45 22.98
CA ALA A 127 -9.21 -11.70 22.36
C ALA A 127 -8.75 -11.47 20.90
N PRO A 128 -7.77 -12.24 20.41
CA PRO A 128 -7.34 -12.16 19.02
C PRO A 128 -8.51 -12.48 18.08
N SER A 129 -8.68 -11.66 17.05
CA SER A 129 -9.79 -11.74 16.10
C SER A 129 -9.27 -11.59 14.67
N PRO A 130 -9.81 -12.32 13.67
CA PRO A 130 -9.36 -12.21 12.29
C PRO A 130 -9.50 -10.78 11.74
N SER A 131 -8.54 -10.38 10.90
CA SER A 131 -8.61 -9.08 10.22
C SER A 131 -9.79 -9.02 9.27
N THR A 132 -10.58 -7.94 9.33
CA THR A 132 -11.65 -7.67 8.33
C THR A 132 -11.10 -7.07 7.03
N ARG A 133 -9.79 -6.83 6.93
CA ARG A 133 -9.14 -6.34 5.71
C ARG A 133 -9.08 -7.46 4.67
N ALA A 134 -9.58 -7.19 3.47
CA ALA A 134 -9.42 -8.09 2.33
C ALA A 134 -7.91 -8.35 2.09
N ARG A 135 -7.47 -9.58 2.33
CA ARG A 135 -6.11 -10.02 2.00
C ARG A 135 -5.95 -9.97 0.48
N PRO A 136 -4.86 -9.41 -0.07
CA PRO A 136 -4.54 -9.60 -1.48
C PRO A 136 -4.45 -11.11 -1.74
N LYS A 137 -5.30 -11.64 -2.62
CA LYS A 137 -5.30 -13.06 -2.96
C LYS A 137 -3.88 -13.45 -3.41
N ALA A 138 -3.20 -14.27 -2.62
CA ALA A 138 -1.94 -14.86 -3.05
C ALA A 138 -2.21 -15.58 -4.37
N ALA A 139 -1.43 -15.26 -5.41
CA ALA A 139 -1.53 -15.96 -6.67
C ALA A 139 -1.24 -17.43 -6.40
N SER A 140 -2.26 -18.29 -6.53
CA SER A 140 -2.08 -19.72 -6.48
C SER A 140 -1.03 -20.10 -7.53
N PRO A 141 0.02 -20.88 -7.18
CA PRO A 141 0.96 -21.35 -8.18
C PRO A 141 0.17 -22.12 -9.24
N ALA A 142 0.22 -21.64 -10.49
CA ALA A 142 -0.37 -22.35 -11.61
C ALA A 142 0.29 -23.73 -11.67
N ALA A 143 -0.53 -24.79 -11.67
CA ALA A 143 -0.05 -26.15 -11.82
C ALA A 143 0.72 -26.28 -13.14
N PRO A 144 1.90 -26.93 -13.17
CA PRO A 144 2.67 -27.10 -14.39
C PRO A 144 1.90 -27.97 -15.39
N ALA A 145 1.71 -27.46 -16.62
CA ALA A 145 0.97 -28.11 -17.70
C ALA A 145 1.78 -29.22 -18.41
N TRP A 146 2.48 -30.09 -17.67
CA TRP A 146 3.12 -31.29 -18.22
C TRP A 146 2.18 -32.48 -18.09
N GLY A 147 1.23 -32.58 -19.01
CA GLY A 147 0.27 -33.69 -19.04
C GLY A 147 -0.90 -33.48 -19.99
N GLN A 148 -0.69 -32.90 -21.16
CA GLN A 148 -1.70 -32.90 -22.23
C GLN A 148 -1.47 -34.14 -23.11
N PRO A 149 -2.38 -35.13 -23.14
CA PRO A 149 -2.37 -36.11 -24.23
C PRO A 149 -2.71 -35.39 -25.54
N ALA A 150 -1.83 -35.54 -26.53
CA ALA A 150 -1.99 -34.95 -27.85
C ALA A 150 -3.30 -35.41 -28.52
N ALA A 151 -4.19 -34.48 -28.82
CA ALA A 151 -5.33 -34.71 -29.68
C ALA A 151 -4.88 -34.71 -31.16
N SER A 152 -5.35 -35.71 -31.90
CA SER A 152 -5.01 -36.02 -33.29
C SER A 152 -5.30 -34.88 -34.30
N PRO A 153 -4.55 -34.80 -35.42
CA PRO A 153 -4.78 -33.78 -36.45
C PRO A 153 -5.99 -34.14 -37.34
N PRO A 154 -6.82 -33.18 -37.77
CA PRO A 154 -7.74 -33.40 -38.88
C PRO A 154 -7.04 -33.31 -40.24
N ALA A 155 -7.50 -34.16 -41.16
CA ALA A 155 -6.99 -34.34 -42.51
C ALA A 155 -7.36 -33.19 -43.47
N SER A 156 -6.41 -32.90 -44.36
CA SER A 156 -6.51 -32.50 -45.78
C SER A 156 -7.60 -31.50 -46.23
N ALA A 157 -7.16 -30.31 -46.65
CA ALA A 157 -7.71 -29.61 -47.80
C ALA A 157 -6.57 -28.99 -48.64
N ALA A 158 -6.66 -29.16 -49.96
CA ALA A 158 -5.62 -28.95 -50.98
C ALA A 158 -5.27 -27.47 -51.25
N PRO A 159 -4.11 -27.19 -51.90
CA PRO A 159 -3.62 -25.82 -52.12
C PRO A 159 -4.15 -25.21 -53.42
N ALA A 160 -4.45 -23.91 -53.42
CA ALA A 160 -4.70 -23.13 -54.63
C ALA A 160 -3.69 -21.97 -54.71
N TRP A 161 -2.78 -22.08 -55.68
CA TRP A 161 -1.81 -21.05 -56.06
C TRP A 161 -2.43 -20.06 -57.06
N SER A 162 -1.80 -18.87 -57.12
CA SER A 162 -1.88 -17.77 -58.11
C SER A 162 -2.98 -16.72 -57.93
N ARG A 163 -2.79 -15.39 -58.02
CA ARG A 163 -1.70 -14.37 -58.22
C ARG A 163 -2.46 -12.99 -58.34
N PRO A 164 -1.90 -11.76 -58.51
CA PRO A 164 -0.75 -11.01 -57.97
C PRO A 164 -1.15 -9.72 -57.17
N ALA A 165 -0.12 -8.96 -56.73
CA ALA A 165 -0.10 -7.72 -55.96
C ALA A 165 -0.66 -6.43 -56.63
N GLN A 166 -0.99 -5.41 -55.81
CA GLN A 166 -0.61 -4.00 -56.03
C GLN A 166 -0.74 -3.12 -54.75
N PRO A 167 -0.04 -1.96 -54.67
CA PRO A 167 0.27 -1.21 -53.43
C PRO A 167 -0.47 0.14 -53.26
N GLY A 168 -0.33 0.74 -52.06
CA GLY A 168 -0.70 2.14 -51.73
C GLY A 168 -1.74 2.20 -50.59
N THR A 169 -1.75 3.10 -49.60
CA THR A 169 -1.07 4.38 -49.31
C THR A 169 -1.30 4.70 -47.81
N ALA A 170 -0.35 5.34 -47.13
CA ALA A 170 -0.52 6.02 -45.82
C ALA A 170 -1.28 7.37 -46.01
N PRO A 171 -1.48 8.29 -45.03
CA PRO A 171 -1.04 8.36 -43.62
C PRO A 171 -2.09 8.94 -42.63
N ALA A 172 -1.76 9.10 -41.33
CA ALA A 172 -1.98 10.34 -40.56
C ALA A 172 -1.46 10.23 -39.11
N THR A 173 -0.44 11.03 -38.80
CA THR A 173 0.07 11.35 -37.46
C THR A 173 -0.42 12.74 -37.04
N ALA A 174 -0.86 12.91 -35.79
CA ALA A 174 -1.04 14.20 -35.12
C ALA A 174 -0.23 14.16 -33.81
N ALA A 175 0.90 14.88 -33.72
CA ALA A 175 1.06 16.32 -33.42
C ALA A 175 1.16 16.58 -31.90
N THR A 176 2.37 16.90 -31.47
CA THR A 176 2.77 17.27 -30.10
C THR A 176 3.04 18.77 -30.06
N ALA A 177 2.54 19.49 -29.05
CA ALA A 177 2.93 20.87 -28.72
C ALA A 177 2.83 21.03 -27.19
N ALA A 178 3.95 21.23 -26.46
CA ALA A 178 4.56 22.52 -26.05
C ALA A 178 4.54 22.61 -24.49
N PRO A 179 5.06 23.65 -23.82
CA PRO A 179 6.49 23.98 -23.64
C PRO A 179 6.91 24.14 -22.15
N ALA A 180 8.16 24.60 -22.00
CA ALA A 180 9.01 24.88 -20.83
C ALA A 180 8.39 25.40 -19.51
N ALA A 181 9.04 25.01 -18.40
CA ALA A 181 8.81 25.45 -17.03
C ALA A 181 9.76 26.58 -16.59
N THR A 182 9.32 27.39 -15.63
CA THR A 182 10.13 28.29 -14.78
C THR A 182 9.69 28.12 -13.30
N PRO A 183 10.41 28.65 -12.30
CA PRO A 183 11.07 27.87 -11.26
C PRO A 183 10.36 27.88 -9.89
N ALA A 184 10.82 26.97 -9.02
CA ALA A 184 10.24 26.65 -7.71
C ALA A 184 10.56 27.65 -6.58
N PRO A 185 9.73 27.70 -5.51
CA PRO A 185 10.15 28.15 -4.19
C PRO A 185 10.34 27.00 -3.18
N SER A 186 11.41 27.15 -2.40
CA SER A 186 11.75 26.70 -1.05
C SER A 186 10.82 25.74 -0.27
N GLY A 187 11.37 24.58 0.14
CA GLY A 187 10.86 23.61 1.12
C GLY A 187 10.40 22.29 0.48
N PRO A 188 10.65 21.08 1.06
CA PRO A 188 10.15 19.83 0.48
C PRO A 188 8.62 19.76 0.59
N ALA A 189 7.94 20.26 -0.45
CA ALA A 189 6.48 20.35 -0.54
C ALA A 189 5.74 19.00 -0.45
N TRP A 190 6.45 17.88 -0.64
CA TRP A 190 5.88 16.53 -0.70
C TRP A 190 5.28 16.05 0.63
N LEU A 191 5.63 16.69 1.74
CA LEU A 191 5.15 16.29 3.06
C LEU A 191 3.64 16.59 3.23
N ASN A 192 3.13 17.64 2.55
CA ASN A 192 1.77 18.16 2.72
C ASN A 192 0.91 18.10 1.45
N THR A 193 1.38 17.45 0.38
CA THR A 193 0.63 17.19 -0.87
C THR A 193 0.20 15.73 -0.96
#